data_AF-A0AAU7Q7G4-F1
#
_entry.id   AF-A0AAU7Q7G4-F1
#
_cell.length_a   1.000
_cell.length_b   1.000
_cell.length_c   1.000
_cell.angle_alpha   90.00
_cell.angle_beta   90.00
_cell.angle_gamma   90.00
#
_symmetry.space_group_name_H-M   'P 1'
#
loop_
_entity.id
_entity.type
_entity.pdbx_description
1 polymer ?
#
loop_
_entity_poly.entity_id
_entity_poly.type
_entity_poly.pdbx_seq_one_letter_code
_entity_poly.pdbx_strand_id
1 'polypeptide(L)'
;MKSAKISPPSFYRLLPKLSQGPFAGYPRVFGLAWAFVAHTDSHVDPENLKRFINAYQRVQPLTIGELWAVAITLRIVLIENLRRLADQIAEERKASQQAENLANHLLNKGDAVAAMATARLDHYTAPLNEHFAAQLAKRLRNRDPRTTPALSWLEKRLTLQSSSIEAIVQNAQQRMGASNVTVRNIITSMRLISDIDWATLFESVSLVDERLRQYSAFDEMDFTTRNLYRSAIELLSRGSGLGELEIAGRVLLRANAAAAEQADSNEAARVGDPGYHLIAGGRRAFERNIGFKAPWRLRISRFLIQPGIVGYAGAILLLGLLAAVASAALFRDAAGLGWLIIFVVLALPVACEAACALVNRLVNWRLGASPLAGLALNSGVPSSLRTMVVVPVLLGDGNDIRELVERLEVHYLASGEGDLTFALLSDFFGRALGASARRRCIIKPRPRGNRPAESTAWSWSGR
;
A
#
# COMPACT_ATOMS: atom_id res chain seq x y z
N MET A 1 -5.69 8.10 4.91
CA MET A 1 -5.60 8.53 3.49
C MET A 1 -4.17 8.33 2.99
N LYS A 2 -3.98 7.68 1.83
CA LYS A 2 -2.69 7.26 1.19
C LYS A 2 -1.92 6.08 1.82
N SER A 3 -2.42 4.85 1.65
CA SER A 3 -1.54 3.65 1.59
C SER A 3 -1.97 2.58 0.58
N ALA A 4 -3.00 2.82 -0.22
CA ALA A 4 -3.20 2.11 -1.49
C ALA A 4 -2.51 2.88 -2.62
N LYS A 5 -1.19 3.09 -2.52
CA LYS A 5 -0.41 3.54 -3.68
C LYS A 5 -0.50 2.38 -4.68
N ILE A 6 -1.16 2.62 -5.82
CA ILE A 6 -1.27 1.67 -6.93
C ILE A 6 0.09 1.00 -7.10
N SER A 7 0.18 -0.27 -6.74
CA SER A 7 1.44 -1.00 -6.78
C SER A 7 1.93 -1.00 -8.23
N PRO A 8 3.19 -0.65 -8.52
CA PRO A 8 3.69 -0.59 -9.89
C PRO A 8 3.45 -1.94 -10.60
N PRO A 9 3.31 -1.98 -11.95
CA PRO A 9 3.13 -3.23 -12.70
C PRO A 9 4.21 -4.29 -12.43
N SER A 10 5.40 -3.87 -11.96
CA SER A 10 6.47 -4.76 -11.52
C SER A 10 6.13 -5.56 -10.27
N PHE A 11 5.28 -5.05 -9.38
CA PHE A 11 4.89 -5.71 -8.12
C PHE A 11 4.19 -7.05 -8.38
N TYR A 12 3.21 -7.07 -9.30
CA TYR A 12 2.48 -8.30 -9.66
C TYR A 12 3.35 -9.36 -10.32
N ARG A 13 4.42 -8.95 -11.04
CA ARG A 13 5.36 -9.88 -11.68
C ARG A 13 6.22 -10.63 -10.66
N LEU A 14 6.34 -10.10 -9.44
CA LEU A 14 7.16 -10.66 -8.37
C LEU A 14 6.37 -11.61 -7.46
N LEU A 15 5.04 -11.68 -7.60
CA LEU A 15 4.22 -12.55 -6.78
C LEU A 15 4.36 -14.02 -7.18
N PRO A 16 4.39 -14.96 -6.22
CA PRO A 16 4.35 -16.40 -6.49
C PRO A 16 3.15 -16.76 -7.37
N LYS A 17 3.38 -17.58 -8.40
CA LYS A 17 2.34 -18.00 -9.35
C LYS A 17 1.90 -19.43 -9.09
N LEU A 18 0.64 -19.72 -9.39
CA LEU A 18 0.12 -21.09 -9.39
C LEU A 18 0.73 -21.88 -10.55
N SER A 19 1.19 -23.10 -10.27
CA SER A 19 1.79 -24.00 -11.27
C SER A 19 0.78 -24.95 -11.91
N GLN A 20 -0.40 -25.13 -11.31
CA GLN A 20 -1.40 -26.15 -11.65
C GLN A 20 -2.82 -25.57 -11.50
N GLY A 21 -3.81 -26.24 -12.10
CA GLY A 21 -5.23 -25.89 -11.99
C GLY A 21 -5.71 -24.79 -12.96
N PRO A 22 -6.97 -24.35 -12.83
CA PRO A 22 -7.61 -23.45 -13.79
C PRO A 22 -6.99 -22.04 -13.84
N PHE A 23 -6.21 -21.68 -12.81
CA PHE A 23 -5.52 -20.39 -12.70
C PHE A 23 -3.99 -20.52 -12.80
N ALA A 24 -3.49 -21.58 -13.43
CA ALA A 24 -2.06 -21.73 -13.68
C ALA A 24 -1.49 -20.49 -14.40
N GLY A 25 -0.35 -19.98 -13.92
CA GLY A 25 0.29 -18.76 -14.43
C GLY A 25 -0.20 -17.46 -13.79
N TYR A 26 -1.31 -17.47 -13.04
CA TYR A 26 -1.78 -16.33 -12.25
C TYR A 26 -1.16 -16.31 -10.84
N PRO A 27 -1.06 -15.13 -10.18
CA PRO A 27 -0.60 -15.02 -8.80
C PRO A 27 -1.44 -15.89 -7.85
N ARG A 28 -0.81 -16.51 -6.85
CA ARG A 28 -1.48 -17.40 -5.87
C ARG A 28 -2.61 -16.70 -5.11
N VAL A 29 -2.40 -15.43 -4.76
CA VAL A 29 -3.43 -14.57 -4.15
C VAL A 29 -4.72 -14.48 -4.98
N PHE A 30 -4.65 -14.63 -6.31
CA PHE A 30 -5.83 -14.69 -7.17
C PHE A 30 -6.68 -15.93 -6.90
N GLY A 31 -6.05 -17.11 -6.81
CA GLY A 31 -6.75 -18.34 -6.44
C GLY A 31 -7.38 -18.24 -5.05
N LEU A 32 -6.67 -17.63 -4.10
CA LEU A 32 -7.19 -17.37 -2.75
C LEU A 32 -8.44 -16.47 -2.77
N ALA A 33 -8.36 -15.32 -3.45
CA ALA A 33 -9.47 -14.38 -3.55
C ALA A 33 -10.67 -14.97 -4.31
N TRP A 34 -10.42 -15.72 -5.39
CA TRP A 34 -11.46 -16.41 -6.15
C TRP A 34 -12.17 -17.45 -5.28
N ALA A 35 -11.41 -18.28 -4.55
CA ALA A 35 -11.99 -19.27 -3.66
C ALA A 35 -12.82 -18.60 -2.56
N PHE A 36 -12.33 -17.53 -1.95
CA PHE A 36 -13.09 -16.78 -0.94
C PHE A 36 -14.43 -16.27 -1.51
N VAL A 37 -14.40 -15.55 -2.63
CA VAL A 37 -15.60 -14.99 -3.28
C VAL A 37 -16.60 -16.08 -3.69
N ALA A 38 -16.10 -17.23 -4.18
CA ALA A 38 -16.96 -18.35 -4.57
C ALA A 38 -17.66 -19.00 -3.36
N HIS A 39 -17.00 -19.12 -2.21
CA HIS A 39 -17.58 -19.72 -1.01
C HIS A 39 -18.50 -18.78 -0.22
N THR A 40 -18.38 -17.45 -0.43
CA THR A 40 -19.19 -16.46 0.28
C THR A 40 -20.28 -15.84 -0.60
N ASP A 41 -20.51 -16.34 -1.81
CA ASP A 41 -21.40 -15.71 -2.80
C ASP A 41 -21.12 -14.21 -2.97
N SER A 42 -19.83 -13.87 -3.12
CA SER A 42 -19.33 -12.50 -3.24
C SER A 42 -19.61 -11.59 -2.04
N HIS A 43 -20.07 -12.11 -0.91
CA HIS A 43 -20.21 -11.37 0.34
C HIS A 43 -18.86 -11.30 1.05
N VAL A 44 -18.29 -10.11 1.15
CA VAL A 44 -17.00 -9.85 1.80
C VAL A 44 -17.24 -9.23 3.16
N ASP A 45 -16.76 -9.92 4.18
CA ASP A 45 -16.75 -9.46 5.58
C ASP A 45 -15.29 -9.53 6.10
N PRO A 46 -14.79 -8.49 6.81
CA PRO A 46 -13.39 -8.44 7.23
C PRO A 46 -12.98 -9.58 8.17
N GLU A 47 -13.87 -9.97 9.10
CA GLU A 47 -13.58 -11.04 10.05
C GLU A 47 -13.56 -12.41 9.38
N ASN A 48 -14.49 -12.66 8.46
CA ASN A 48 -14.48 -13.87 7.64
C ASN A 48 -13.26 -13.92 6.72
N LEU A 49 -12.87 -12.80 6.10
CA LEU A 49 -11.67 -12.71 5.29
C LEU A 49 -10.41 -13.01 6.11
N LYS A 50 -10.29 -12.44 7.31
CA LYS A 50 -9.19 -12.70 8.25
C LYS A 50 -9.10 -14.19 8.60
N ARG A 51 -10.22 -14.81 8.98
CA ARG A 51 -10.28 -16.25 9.28
C ARG A 51 -9.88 -17.11 8.08
N PHE A 52 -10.35 -16.75 6.90
CA PHE A 52 -10.03 -17.45 5.66
C PHE A 52 -8.54 -17.39 5.33
N ILE A 53 -7.93 -16.20 5.38
CA ILE A 53 -6.50 -16.00 5.17
C ILE A 53 -5.69 -16.80 6.19
N ASN A 54 -6.04 -16.72 7.47
CA ASN A 54 -5.35 -17.46 8.52
C ASN A 54 -5.44 -18.97 8.35
N ALA A 55 -6.60 -19.50 7.91
CA ALA A 55 -6.76 -20.91 7.61
C ALA A 55 -5.88 -21.34 6.42
N TYR A 56 -5.82 -20.54 5.35
CA TYR A 56 -4.96 -20.80 4.19
C TYR A 56 -3.47 -20.84 4.59
N GLN A 57 -3.04 -19.88 5.40
CA GLN A 57 -1.65 -19.73 5.83
C GLN A 57 -1.13 -20.87 6.71
N ARG A 58 -2.02 -21.70 7.31
CA ARG A 58 -1.62 -22.92 8.04
C ARG A 58 -0.99 -23.97 7.13
N VAL A 59 -1.37 -23.98 5.86
CA VAL A 59 -0.82 -24.91 4.86
C VAL A 59 0.31 -24.24 4.09
N GLN A 60 0.08 -23.01 3.62
CA GLN A 60 1.07 -22.29 2.84
C GLN A 60 1.12 -20.80 3.23
N PRO A 61 2.18 -20.36 3.92
CA PRO A 61 2.38 -18.96 4.27
C PRO A 61 2.32 -18.04 3.04
N LEU A 62 1.62 -16.92 3.19
CA LEU A 62 1.58 -15.87 2.17
C LEU A 62 2.74 -14.92 2.39
N THR A 63 3.32 -14.42 1.31
CA THR A 63 4.33 -13.36 1.39
C THR A 63 3.70 -12.03 1.77
N ILE A 64 4.51 -11.11 2.28
CA ILE A 64 4.13 -9.71 2.55
C ILE A 64 3.49 -9.10 1.29
N GLY A 65 4.10 -9.33 0.13
CA GLY A 65 3.56 -8.87 -1.16
C GLY A 65 2.20 -9.49 -1.51
N GLU A 66 2.00 -10.79 -1.25
CA GLU A 66 0.70 -11.44 -1.48
C GLU A 66 -0.39 -10.87 -0.57
N LEU A 67 -0.09 -10.61 0.71
CA LEU A 67 -1.05 -10.03 1.66
C LEU A 67 -1.48 -8.62 1.23
N TRP A 68 -0.56 -7.77 0.77
CA TRP A 68 -0.90 -6.46 0.21
C TRP A 68 -1.73 -6.53 -1.07
N ALA A 69 -1.56 -7.59 -1.86
CA ALA A 69 -2.31 -7.79 -3.10
C ALA A 69 -3.77 -8.22 -2.87
N VAL A 70 -4.13 -8.75 -1.68
CA VAL A 70 -5.49 -9.25 -1.39
C VAL A 70 -6.56 -8.22 -1.73
N ALA A 71 -6.41 -6.97 -1.30
CA ALA A 71 -7.40 -5.92 -1.47
C ALA A 71 -7.77 -5.67 -2.95
N ILE A 72 -6.74 -5.58 -3.80
CA ILE A 72 -6.91 -5.29 -5.22
C ILE A 72 -7.35 -6.53 -5.98
N THR A 73 -6.86 -7.71 -5.60
CA THR A 73 -7.28 -8.98 -6.17
C THR A 73 -8.75 -9.29 -5.88
N LEU A 74 -9.25 -9.03 -4.67
CA LEU A 74 -10.68 -9.16 -4.34
C LEU A 74 -11.54 -8.28 -5.26
N ARG A 75 -11.15 -7.01 -5.46
CA ARG A 75 -11.87 -6.12 -6.39
C ARG A 75 -11.90 -6.67 -7.81
N ILE A 76 -10.77 -7.18 -8.30
CA ILE A 76 -10.69 -7.77 -9.64
C ILE A 76 -11.66 -8.95 -9.78
N VAL A 77 -11.65 -9.87 -8.80
CA VAL A 77 -12.52 -11.06 -8.83
C VAL A 77 -14.00 -10.67 -8.74
N LEU A 78 -14.35 -9.70 -7.89
CA LEU A 78 -15.72 -9.21 -7.77
C LEU A 78 -16.21 -8.52 -9.07
N ILE A 79 -15.35 -7.72 -9.71
CA ILE A 79 -15.68 -7.06 -10.98
C ILE A 79 -15.86 -8.10 -12.09
N GLU A 80 -15.01 -9.12 -12.16
CA GLU A 80 -15.15 -10.18 -13.15
C GLU A 80 -16.45 -10.98 -12.93
N ASN A 81 -16.80 -11.27 -11.68
CA ASN A 81 -18.08 -11.92 -11.39
C ASN A 81 -19.28 -11.03 -11.75
N LEU A 82 -19.18 -9.71 -11.51
CA LEU A 82 -20.21 -8.75 -11.91
C LEU A 82 -20.36 -8.68 -13.43
N ARG A 83 -19.25 -8.66 -14.18
CA ARG A 83 -19.24 -8.67 -15.63
C ARG A 83 -19.98 -9.90 -16.15
N ARG A 84 -19.65 -11.09 -15.61
CA ARG A 84 -20.32 -12.35 -15.96
C ARG A 84 -21.83 -12.30 -15.69
N LEU A 85 -22.25 -11.77 -14.53
CA LEU A 85 -23.68 -11.62 -14.20
C LEU A 85 -24.38 -10.59 -15.09
N ALA A 86 -23.71 -9.49 -15.43
CA ALA A 86 -24.24 -8.48 -16.33
C ALA A 86 -24.47 -9.04 -17.75
N ASP A 87 -23.53 -9.84 -18.27
CA ASP A 87 -23.67 -10.53 -19.55
C ASP A 87 -24.87 -11.50 -19.52
N GLN A 88 -25.03 -12.27 -18.43
CA GLN A 88 -26.17 -13.16 -18.25
C GLN A 88 -27.49 -12.40 -18.25
N ILE A 89 -27.61 -11.34 -17.45
CA ILE A 89 -28.81 -10.49 -17.38
C ILE A 89 -29.13 -9.85 -18.73
N ALA A 90 -28.11 -9.44 -19.51
CA ALA A 90 -28.31 -8.87 -20.83
C ALA A 90 -28.91 -9.88 -21.81
N GLU A 91 -28.43 -11.12 -21.81
CA GLU A 91 -28.99 -12.20 -22.63
C GLU A 91 -30.40 -12.60 -22.17
N GLU A 92 -30.64 -12.69 -20.87
CA GLU A 92 -31.98 -12.94 -20.31
C GLU A 92 -32.99 -11.86 -20.72
N ARG A 93 -32.56 -10.60 -20.76
CA ARG A 93 -33.41 -9.48 -21.18
C ARG A 93 -33.74 -9.52 -22.67
N LYS A 94 -32.79 -9.93 -23.53
CA LYS A 94 -33.04 -10.17 -24.95
C LYS A 94 -34.06 -11.29 -25.15
N ALA A 95 -33.88 -12.42 -24.47
CA ALA A 95 -34.80 -13.55 -24.51
C ALA A 95 -36.20 -13.17 -24.03
N SER A 96 -36.29 -12.38 -22.95
CA SER A 96 -37.56 -11.87 -22.42
C SER A 96 -38.27 -10.95 -23.42
N GLN A 97 -37.53 -10.06 -24.10
CA GLN A 97 -38.10 -9.17 -25.12
C GLN A 97 -38.62 -9.95 -26.33
N GLN A 98 -37.89 -10.98 -26.78
CA GLN A 98 -38.33 -11.86 -27.85
C GLN A 98 -39.64 -12.59 -27.48
N ALA A 99 -39.72 -13.12 -26.26
CA ALA A 99 -40.92 -13.76 -25.76
C ALA A 99 -42.10 -12.79 -25.68
N GLU A 100 -41.85 -11.54 -25.28
CA GLU A 100 -42.87 -10.50 -25.20
C GLU A 100 -43.37 -10.07 -26.58
N ASN A 101 -42.48 -9.91 -27.56
CA ASN A 101 -42.84 -9.62 -28.94
C ASN A 101 -43.68 -10.77 -29.52
N LEU A 102 -43.26 -12.01 -29.33
CA LEU A 102 -44.01 -13.18 -29.78
C LEU A 102 -45.39 -13.25 -29.10
N ALA A 103 -45.45 -13.06 -27.79
CA ALA A 103 -46.72 -13.01 -27.05
C ALA A 103 -47.63 -11.90 -27.59
N ASN A 104 -47.10 -10.71 -27.87
CA ASN A 104 -47.89 -9.60 -28.44
C ASN A 104 -48.42 -9.95 -29.84
N HIS A 105 -47.62 -10.59 -30.69
CA HIS A 105 -48.07 -11.07 -32.00
C HIS A 105 -49.18 -12.10 -31.88
N LEU A 106 -49.04 -13.05 -30.96
CA LEU A 106 -50.02 -14.11 -30.73
C LEU A 106 -51.32 -13.63 -30.05
N LEU A 107 -51.24 -12.53 -29.29
CA LEU A 107 -52.36 -11.97 -28.53
C LEU A 107 -53.06 -10.79 -29.23
N ASN A 108 -52.60 -10.37 -30.40
CA ASN A 108 -53.21 -9.26 -31.14
C ASN A 108 -54.61 -9.67 -31.68
N LYS A 109 -55.57 -8.73 -31.72
CA LYS A 109 -56.98 -9.06 -32.02
C LYS A 109 -57.17 -9.54 -33.45
N GLY A 110 -57.55 -10.81 -33.62
CA GLY A 110 -58.01 -11.40 -34.88
C GLY A 110 -57.42 -12.78 -35.13
N ASP A 111 -58.10 -13.81 -34.62
CA ASP A 111 -57.86 -15.25 -34.87
C ASP A 111 -56.49 -15.82 -34.43
N ALA A 112 -56.48 -16.48 -33.27
CA ALA A 112 -55.29 -17.07 -32.65
C ALA A 112 -54.61 -18.15 -33.52
N VAL A 113 -55.37 -18.81 -34.41
CA VAL A 113 -54.83 -19.83 -35.32
C VAL A 113 -54.05 -19.17 -36.46
N ALA A 114 -54.57 -18.09 -37.04
CA ALA A 114 -53.88 -17.28 -38.04
C ALA A 114 -52.62 -16.60 -37.45
N ALA A 115 -52.70 -16.16 -36.19
CA ALA A 115 -51.56 -15.60 -35.46
C ALA A 115 -50.44 -16.65 -35.24
N MET A 116 -50.77 -17.91 -34.96
CA MET A 116 -49.76 -18.97 -34.85
C MET A 116 -49.12 -19.33 -36.19
N ALA A 117 -49.90 -19.38 -37.27
CA ALA A 117 -49.38 -19.64 -38.61
C ALA A 117 -48.42 -18.53 -39.09
N THR A 118 -48.72 -17.27 -38.74
CA THR A 118 -47.87 -16.11 -39.07
C THR A 118 -46.67 -15.95 -38.13
N ALA A 119 -46.77 -16.41 -36.88
CA ALA A 119 -45.69 -16.38 -35.89
C ALA A 119 -44.51 -17.33 -36.22
N ARG A 120 -44.61 -18.16 -37.28
CA ARG A 120 -43.56 -19.08 -37.74
C ARG A 120 -42.96 -19.90 -36.58
N LEU A 121 -43.82 -20.45 -35.74
CA LEU A 121 -43.41 -21.24 -34.57
C LEU A 121 -42.52 -22.45 -34.96
N ASP A 122 -42.61 -22.89 -36.21
CA ASP A 122 -41.77 -23.92 -36.82
C ASP A 122 -40.28 -23.53 -36.90
N HIS A 123 -39.92 -22.24 -36.83
CA HIS A 123 -38.53 -21.78 -36.76
C HIS A 123 -37.87 -22.05 -35.41
N TYR A 124 -38.64 -22.26 -34.35
CA TYR A 124 -38.12 -22.60 -33.03
C TYR A 124 -37.90 -24.11 -32.94
N THR A 125 -36.95 -24.64 -33.73
CA THR A 125 -36.59 -26.07 -33.72
C THR A 125 -35.60 -26.43 -32.63
N ALA A 126 -34.72 -25.51 -32.25
CA ALA A 126 -33.76 -25.65 -31.15
C ALA A 126 -34.43 -25.67 -29.76
N PRO A 127 -33.73 -26.14 -28.70
CA PRO A 127 -34.19 -26.02 -27.32
C PRO A 127 -34.53 -24.57 -26.99
N LEU A 128 -35.66 -24.36 -26.31
CA LEU A 128 -36.12 -23.03 -25.95
C LEU A 128 -35.28 -22.53 -24.78
N ASN A 129 -34.87 -21.26 -24.84
CA ASN A 129 -34.23 -20.62 -23.69
C ASN A 129 -35.20 -20.60 -22.50
N GLU A 130 -34.74 -21.03 -21.32
CA GLU A 130 -35.55 -21.11 -20.10
C GLU A 130 -36.26 -19.78 -19.78
N HIS A 131 -35.58 -18.65 -19.93
CA HIS A 131 -36.14 -17.32 -19.65
C HIS A 131 -37.17 -16.89 -20.69
N PHE A 132 -36.93 -17.21 -21.97
CA PHE A 132 -37.93 -17.01 -23.03
C PHE A 132 -39.21 -17.80 -22.74
N ALA A 133 -39.07 -19.10 -22.43
CA ALA A 133 -40.21 -19.97 -22.16
C ALA A 133 -40.96 -19.55 -20.87
N ALA A 134 -40.23 -19.20 -19.80
CA ALA A 134 -40.83 -18.68 -18.57
C ALA A 134 -41.62 -17.39 -18.81
N GLN A 135 -41.05 -16.44 -19.56
CA GLN A 135 -41.70 -15.16 -19.84
C GLN A 135 -42.92 -15.33 -20.75
N LEU A 136 -42.83 -16.20 -21.78
CA LEU A 136 -43.96 -16.53 -22.64
C LEU A 136 -45.09 -17.21 -21.86
N ALA A 137 -44.77 -18.21 -21.05
CA ALA A 137 -45.73 -18.87 -20.16
C ALA A 137 -46.42 -17.86 -19.22
N LYS A 138 -45.64 -16.97 -18.59
CA LYS A 138 -46.17 -15.91 -17.71
C LYS A 138 -47.17 -15.00 -18.44
N ARG A 139 -46.93 -14.64 -19.70
CA ARG A 139 -47.83 -13.80 -20.51
C ARG A 139 -49.11 -14.54 -20.93
N LEU A 140 -49.05 -15.87 -21.11
CA LEU A 140 -50.17 -16.69 -21.58
C LEU A 140 -51.04 -17.28 -20.44
N ARG A 141 -50.54 -17.31 -19.18
CA ARG A 141 -51.13 -18.04 -18.03
C ARG A 141 -52.60 -17.72 -17.68
N ASN A 142 -53.09 -16.52 -17.99
CA ASN A 142 -54.44 -16.06 -17.60
C ASN A 142 -55.41 -15.94 -18.79
N ARG A 143 -55.23 -16.75 -19.83
CA ARG A 143 -56.06 -16.72 -21.04
C ARG A 143 -56.88 -18.00 -21.18
N ASP A 144 -58.07 -17.90 -21.78
CA ASP A 144 -58.97 -19.04 -21.97
C ASP A 144 -58.28 -20.10 -22.85
N PRO A 145 -58.14 -21.37 -22.39
CA PRO A 145 -57.53 -22.46 -23.13
C PRO A 145 -58.12 -22.67 -24.53
N ARG A 146 -59.41 -22.36 -24.73
CA ARG A 146 -60.07 -22.44 -26.04
C ARG A 146 -59.63 -21.38 -27.03
N THR A 147 -58.94 -20.34 -26.55
CA THR A 147 -58.48 -19.18 -27.34
C THR A 147 -56.95 -19.05 -27.41
N THR A 148 -56.20 -19.97 -26.79
CA THR A 148 -54.74 -19.83 -26.61
C THR A 148 -53.94 -21.07 -27.06
N PRO A 149 -54.03 -21.48 -28.34
CA PRO A 149 -53.32 -22.65 -28.88
C PRO A 149 -51.78 -22.56 -28.74
N ALA A 150 -51.25 -21.34 -28.56
CA ALA A 150 -49.84 -21.09 -28.25
C ALA A 150 -49.37 -21.69 -26.92
N LEU A 151 -50.23 -21.80 -25.90
CA LEU A 151 -49.85 -22.37 -24.61
C LEU A 151 -49.66 -23.89 -24.73
N SER A 152 -50.56 -24.58 -25.43
CA SER A 152 -50.40 -26.01 -25.74
C SER A 152 -49.19 -26.29 -26.64
N TRP A 153 -48.83 -25.37 -27.55
CA TRP A 153 -47.58 -25.47 -28.31
C TRP A 153 -46.36 -25.38 -27.40
N LEU A 154 -46.34 -24.39 -26.49
CA LEU A 154 -45.24 -24.21 -25.53
C LEU A 154 -45.10 -25.44 -24.64
N GLU A 155 -46.20 -25.97 -24.10
CA GLU A 155 -46.21 -27.19 -23.30
C GLU A 155 -45.61 -28.37 -24.07
N LYS A 156 -46.09 -28.66 -25.28
CA LYS A 156 -45.53 -29.71 -26.14
C LYS A 156 -44.03 -29.55 -26.39
N ARG A 157 -43.56 -28.33 -26.67
CA ARG A 157 -42.12 -28.05 -26.89
C ARG A 157 -41.29 -28.27 -25.64
N LEU A 158 -41.81 -27.94 -24.46
CA LEU A 158 -41.13 -28.16 -23.19
C LEU A 158 -41.12 -29.65 -22.81
N THR A 159 -42.19 -30.38 -23.10
CA THR A 159 -42.20 -31.85 -22.90
C THR A 159 -41.13 -32.53 -23.75
N LEU A 160 -40.91 -32.07 -24.99
CA LEU A 160 -39.80 -32.55 -25.85
C LEU A 160 -38.42 -32.26 -25.26
N GLN A 161 -38.30 -31.27 -24.36
CA GLN A 161 -37.08 -30.92 -23.62
C GLN A 161 -37.04 -31.57 -22.22
N SER A 162 -37.94 -32.51 -21.92
CA SER A 162 -38.08 -33.14 -20.60
C SER A 162 -38.33 -32.14 -19.45
N SER A 163 -39.06 -31.06 -19.72
CA SER A 163 -39.40 -30.04 -18.74
C SER A 163 -40.88 -29.66 -18.77
N SER A 164 -41.38 -29.05 -17.68
CA SER A 164 -42.73 -28.48 -17.61
C SER A 164 -42.70 -26.95 -17.55
N ILE A 165 -43.86 -26.32 -17.76
CA ILE A 165 -44.03 -24.86 -17.64
C ILE A 165 -43.72 -24.42 -16.20
N GLU A 166 -44.26 -25.13 -15.20
CA GLU A 166 -44.06 -24.83 -13.79
C GLU A 166 -42.59 -24.90 -13.40
N ALA A 167 -41.90 -25.98 -13.83
CA ALA A 167 -40.48 -26.17 -13.53
C ALA A 167 -39.62 -25.06 -14.11
N ILE A 168 -39.87 -24.64 -15.36
CA ILE A 168 -39.11 -23.56 -16.00
C ILE A 168 -39.38 -22.21 -15.35
N VAL A 169 -40.65 -21.90 -15.04
CA VAL A 169 -40.99 -20.64 -14.36
C VAL A 169 -40.34 -20.59 -12.97
N GLN A 170 -40.36 -21.69 -12.22
CA GLN A 170 -39.73 -21.78 -10.91
C GLN A 170 -38.20 -21.64 -11.02
N ASN A 171 -37.56 -22.36 -11.94
CA ASN A 171 -36.11 -22.29 -12.16
C ASN A 171 -35.66 -20.87 -12.56
N ALA A 172 -36.39 -20.23 -13.48
CA ALA A 172 -36.11 -18.86 -13.90
C ALA A 172 -36.23 -17.87 -12.74
N GLN A 173 -37.27 -18.00 -11.90
CA GLN A 173 -37.43 -17.16 -10.70
C GLN A 173 -36.33 -17.39 -9.67
N GLN A 174 -35.95 -18.64 -9.41
CA GLN A 174 -34.86 -18.96 -8.48
C GLN A 174 -33.51 -18.42 -8.96
N ARG A 175 -33.18 -18.58 -10.25
CA ARG A 175 -31.95 -18.03 -10.84
C ARG A 175 -31.92 -16.51 -10.77
N MET A 176 -33.01 -15.84 -11.13
CA MET A 176 -33.10 -14.38 -11.04
C MET A 176 -32.98 -13.89 -9.59
N GLY A 177 -33.59 -14.60 -8.64
CA GLY A 177 -33.44 -14.33 -7.20
C GLY A 177 -32.00 -14.44 -6.74
N ALA A 178 -31.31 -15.53 -7.09
CA ALA A 178 -29.91 -15.75 -6.76
C ALA A 178 -29.00 -14.67 -7.36
N SER A 179 -29.13 -14.38 -8.66
CA SER A 179 -28.36 -13.34 -9.35
C SER A 179 -28.53 -11.97 -8.70
N ASN A 180 -29.76 -11.59 -8.31
CA ASN A 180 -30.01 -10.32 -7.62
C ASN A 180 -29.33 -10.24 -6.25
N VAL A 181 -29.29 -11.34 -5.50
CA VAL A 181 -28.58 -11.42 -4.23
C VAL A 181 -27.07 -11.29 -4.44
N THR A 182 -26.50 -12.03 -5.40
CA THR A 182 -25.06 -11.94 -5.70
C THR A 182 -24.66 -10.54 -6.17
N VAL A 183 -25.45 -9.89 -7.04
CA VAL A 183 -25.19 -8.50 -7.46
C VAL A 183 -25.21 -7.56 -6.28
N ARG A 184 -26.20 -7.68 -5.38
CA ARG A 184 -26.25 -6.89 -4.14
C ARG A 184 -25.00 -7.13 -3.28
N ASN A 185 -24.60 -8.38 -3.09
CA ASN A 185 -23.41 -8.74 -2.32
C ASN A 185 -22.14 -8.15 -2.93
N ILE A 186 -21.98 -8.20 -4.26
CA ILE A 186 -20.84 -7.60 -4.95
C ILE A 186 -20.78 -6.09 -4.70
N ILE A 187 -21.88 -5.37 -4.89
CA ILE A 187 -21.91 -3.91 -4.73
C ILE A 187 -21.61 -3.50 -3.28
N THR A 188 -22.25 -4.16 -2.31
CA THR A 188 -21.99 -3.92 -0.88
C THR A 188 -20.54 -4.23 -0.51
N SER A 189 -20.00 -5.35 -1.00
CA SER A 189 -18.62 -5.78 -0.73
C SER A 189 -17.60 -4.84 -1.36
N MET A 190 -17.83 -4.35 -2.58
CA MET A 190 -16.94 -3.38 -3.23
C MET A 190 -16.84 -2.08 -2.43
N ARG A 191 -17.96 -1.63 -1.85
CA ARG A 191 -17.98 -0.48 -0.93
C ARG A 191 -17.21 -0.80 0.35
N LEU A 192 -17.53 -1.92 1.00
CA LEU A 192 -16.90 -2.33 2.25
C LEU A 192 -15.38 -2.49 2.11
N ILE A 193 -14.89 -3.14 1.05
CA ILE A 193 -13.46 -3.28 0.72
C ILE A 193 -12.75 -1.91 0.64
N SER A 194 -13.47 -0.88 0.23
CA SER A 194 -12.92 0.48 0.13
C SER A 194 -12.86 1.20 1.46
N ASP A 195 -13.70 0.80 2.42
CA ASP A 195 -13.77 1.36 3.77
C ASP A 195 -12.85 0.62 4.78
N ILE A 196 -12.39 -0.59 4.45
CA ILE A 196 -11.44 -1.37 5.28
C ILE A 196 -10.11 -0.61 5.45
N ASP A 197 -9.64 -0.51 6.70
CA ASP A 197 -8.24 -0.20 6.99
C ASP A 197 -7.34 -1.41 6.70
N TRP A 198 -6.82 -1.44 5.48
CA TRP A 198 -5.94 -2.51 5.00
C TRP A 198 -4.63 -2.60 5.77
N ALA A 199 -4.16 -1.52 6.39
CA ALA A 199 -2.97 -1.58 7.24
C ALA A 199 -3.24 -2.45 8.46
N THR A 200 -4.32 -2.16 9.19
CA THR A 200 -4.73 -2.94 10.36
C THR A 200 -5.05 -4.40 10.01
N LEU A 201 -5.77 -4.63 8.91
CA LEU A 201 -6.08 -5.99 8.46
C LEU A 201 -4.80 -6.77 8.13
N PHE A 202 -3.89 -6.18 7.33
CA PHE A 202 -2.60 -6.77 6.99
C PHE A 202 -1.83 -7.18 8.26
N GLU A 203 -1.70 -6.27 9.23
CA GLU A 203 -0.96 -6.55 10.45
C GLU A 203 -1.58 -7.71 11.23
N SER A 204 -2.91 -7.81 11.23
CA SER A 204 -3.61 -8.88 11.95
C SER A 204 -3.46 -10.29 11.35
N VAL A 205 -2.98 -10.40 10.11
CA VAL A 205 -2.79 -11.69 9.40
C VAL A 205 -1.34 -11.94 8.97
N SER A 206 -0.44 -10.96 9.13
CA SER A 206 0.97 -11.09 8.76
C SER A 206 1.69 -12.02 9.73
N LEU A 207 2.06 -13.21 9.26
CA LEU A 207 2.88 -14.16 10.02
C LEU A 207 4.28 -13.60 10.33
N VAL A 208 4.80 -12.72 9.46
CA VAL A 208 6.08 -12.03 9.70
C VAL A 208 5.95 -11.07 10.88
N ASP A 209 4.86 -10.31 10.94
CA ASP A 209 4.59 -9.41 12.05
C ASP A 209 4.39 -10.20 13.35
N GLU A 210 3.58 -11.26 13.32
CA GLU A 210 3.39 -12.17 14.46
C GLU A 210 4.74 -12.68 14.99
N ARG A 211 5.65 -13.08 14.09
CA ARG A 211 6.98 -13.56 14.48
C ARG A 211 7.82 -12.45 15.13
N LEU A 212 7.80 -11.23 14.58
CA LEU A 212 8.56 -10.10 15.11
C LEU A 212 8.03 -9.65 16.48
N ARG A 213 6.71 -9.60 16.67
CA ARG A 213 6.07 -9.24 17.95
C ARG A 213 6.49 -10.12 19.12
N GLN A 214 6.69 -11.41 18.88
CA GLN A 214 7.02 -12.36 19.94
C GLN A 214 8.40 -12.09 20.60
N TYR A 215 9.32 -11.39 19.91
CA TYR A 215 10.72 -11.28 20.32
C TYR A 215 11.30 -9.86 20.26
N SER A 216 10.50 -8.84 19.96
CA SER A 216 10.96 -7.45 19.97
C SER A 216 9.85 -6.45 20.29
N ALA A 217 10.22 -5.20 20.58
CA ALA A 217 9.31 -4.07 20.78
C ALA A 217 8.60 -3.61 19.49
N PHE A 218 8.38 -4.53 18.53
CA PHE A 218 7.83 -4.25 17.21
C PHE A 218 6.46 -3.57 17.28
N ASP A 219 5.60 -3.96 18.24
CA ASP A 219 4.26 -3.38 18.39
C ASP A 219 4.26 -1.93 18.89
N GLU A 220 5.34 -1.48 19.53
CA GLU A 220 5.48 -0.10 20.00
C GLU A 220 5.86 0.86 18.87
N MET A 221 6.31 0.32 17.74
CA MET A 221 6.77 1.08 16.58
C MET A 221 5.63 1.63 15.74
N ASP A 222 5.84 2.80 15.13
CA ASP A 222 4.88 3.36 14.20
C ASP A 222 4.74 2.48 12.93
N PHE A 223 3.65 2.66 12.20
CA PHE A 223 3.40 1.87 10.99
C PHE A 223 4.54 2.01 9.96
N THR A 224 5.14 3.20 9.85
CA THR A 224 6.25 3.47 8.93
C THR A 224 7.46 2.60 9.24
N THR A 225 7.83 2.51 10.51
CA THR A 225 8.98 1.74 10.99
C THR A 225 8.74 0.25 10.85
N ARG A 226 7.54 -0.23 11.22
CA ARG A 226 7.15 -1.63 10.97
C ARG A 226 7.21 -1.97 9.48
N ASN A 227 6.81 -1.04 8.62
CA ASN A 227 6.93 -1.21 7.17
C ASN A 227 8.39 -1.20 6.67
N LEU A 228 9.31 -0.47 7.31
CA LEU A 228 10.74 -0.55 7.00
C LEU A 228 11.28 -1.97 7.25
N TYR A 229 10.87 -2.60 8.35
CA TYR A 229 11.29 -3.96 8.68
C TYR A 229 10.75 -4.96 7.65
N ARG A 230 9.46 -4.87 7.32
CA ARG A 230 8.82 -5.70 6.29
C ARG A 230 9.54 -5.55 4.94
N SER A 231 9.78 -4.32 4.51
CA SER A 231 10.49 -4.03 3.25
C SER A 231 11.92 -4.59 3.25
N ALA A 232 12.61 -4.50 4.40
CA ALA A 232 13.95 -5.05 4.58
C ALA A 232 13.96 -6.58 4.50
N ILE A 233 12.96 -7.26 5.08
CA ILE A 233 12.78 -8.72 5.03
C ILE A 233 12.45 -9.18 3.61
N GLU A 234 11.51 -8.53 2.91
CA GLU A 234 11.19 -8.82 1.51
C GLU A 234 12.44 -8.73 0.62
N LEU A 235 13.21 -7.64 0.78
CA LEU A 235 14.43 -7.43 0.01
C LEU A 235 15.44 -8.56 0.26
N LEU A 236 15.66 -8.94 1.52
CA LEU A 236 16.57 -10.02 1.88
C LEU A 236 16.10 -11.37 1.33
N SER A 237 14.79 -11.65 1.36
CA SER A 237 14.21 -12.89 0.84
C SER A 237 14.51 -13.05 -0.64
N ARG A 238 14.22 -12.01 -1.42
CA ARG A 238 14.47 -11.99 -2.86
C ARG A 238 15.93 -12.19 -3.24
N GLY A 239 16.88 -11.79 -2.39
CA GLY A 239 18.32 -11.90 -2.67
C GLY A 239 19.04 -13.08 -2.01
N SER A 240 18.42 -13.80 -1.07
CA SER A 240 19.06 -14.92 -0.34
C SER A 240 18.51 -16.29 -0.71
N GLY A 241 17.36 -16.37 -1.39
CA GLY A 241 16.68 -17.64 -1.66
C GLY A 241 15.95 -18.22 -0.45
N LEU A 242 15.96 -17.53 0.69
CA LEU A 242 15.24 -17.89 1.91
C LEU A 242 13.85 -17.27 1.93
N GLY A 243 12.91 -17.93 2.59
CA GLY A 243 11.56 -17.40 2.79
C GLY A 243 11.53 -16.18 3.73
N GLU A 244 10.52 -15.33 3.60
CA GLU A 244 10.36 -14.13 4.44
C GLU A 244 10.26 -14.47 5.94
N LEU A 245 9.49 -15.53 6.28
CA LEU A 245 9.40 -16.03 7.66
C LEU A 245 10.72 -16.59 8.18
N GLU A 246 11.50 -17.22 7.32
CA GLU A 246 12.81 -17.76 7.70
C GLU A 246 13.78 -16.62 8.02
N ILE A 247 13.77 -15.54 7.23
CA ILE A 247 14.57 -14.35 7.50
C ILE A 247 14.13 -13.67 8.78
N ALA A 248 12.82 -13.55 9.02
CA ALA A 248 12.29 -13.04 10.29
C ALA A 248 12.81 -13.88 11.48
N GLY A 249 12.80 -15.21 11.36
CA GLY A 249 13.39 -16.09 12.37
C GLY A 249 14.90 -15.88 12.57
N ARG A 250 15.67 -15.86 11.48
CA ARG A 250 17.14 -15.71 11.54
C ARG A 250 17.57 -14.34 12.09
N VAL A 251 16.83 -13.27 11.79
CA VAL A 251 17.18 -11.94 12.31
C VAL A 251 16.94 -11.84 13.81
N LEU A 252 15.85 -12.42 14.31
CA LEU A 252 15.58 -12.48 15.75
C LEU A 252 16.63 -13.31 16.48
N LEU A 253 17.03 -14.47 15.93
CA LEU A 253 18.11 -15.28 16.48
C LEU A 253 19.43 -14.50 16.54
N ARG A 254 19.77 -13.75 15.48
CA ARG A 254 20.99 -12.94 15.47
C ARG A 254 20.93 -11.80 16.48
N ALA A 255 19.78 -11.12 16.58
CA ALA A 255 19.57 -10.02 17.50
C ALA A 255 19.71 -10.50 18.97
N ASN A 256 19.06 -11.62 19.32
CA ASN A 256 19.20 -12.23 20.65
C ASN A 256 20.64 -12.65 20.97
N ALA A 257 21.34 -13.26 20.01
CA ALA A 257 22.75 -13.62 20.19
C ALA A 257 23.65 -12.38 20.36
N ALA A 258 23.42 -11.32 19.59
CA ALA A 258 24.19 -10.07 19.69
C ALA A 258 23.95 -9.37 21.04
N ALA A 259 22.72 -9.39 21.54
CA ALA A 259 22.40 -8.84 22.86
C ALA A 259 23.11 -9.62 23.99
N ALA A 260 23.15 -10.95 23.90
CA ALA A 260 23.81 -11.80 24.88
C ALA A 260 25.34 -11.68 24.90
N GLU A 261 25.95 -11.32 23.77
CA GLU A 261 27.40 -11.08 23.64
C GLU A 261 27.85 -9.77 24.29
N GLN A 262 26.93 -8.85 24.61
CA GLN A 262 27.25 -7.49 25.03
C GLN A 262 27.07 -7.27 26.54
N ALA A 263 28.11 -6.78 27.21
CA ALA A 263 28.09 -6.51 28.65
C ALA A 263 27.39 -5.18 29.02
N ASP A 264 27.46 -4.17 28.15
CA ASP A 264 26.75 -2.90 28.34
C ASP A 264 25.27 -3.04 27.95
N SER A 265 24.38 -2.75 28.89
CA SER A 265 22.93 -2.88 28.70
C SER A 265 22.40 -2.00 27.57
N ASN A 266 22.95 -0.81 27.38
CA ASN A 266 22.49 0.09 26.32
C ASN A 266 22.87 -0.43 24.94
N GLU A 267 24.10 -0.94 24.82
CA GLU A 267 24.53 -1.56 23.57
C GLU A 267 23.83 -2.89 23.32
N ALA A 268 23.59 -3.70 24.36
CA ALA A 268 22.82 -4.93 24.26
C ALA A 268 21.40 -4.66 23.75
N ALA A 269 20.74 -3.60 24.24
CA ALA A 269 19.43 -3.18 23.75
C ALA A 269 19.48 -2.73 22.28
N ARG A 270 20.51 -1.97 21.88
CA ARG A 270 20.65 -1.49 20.51
C ARG A 270 20.90 -2.62 19.51
N VAL A 271 21.82 -3.54 19.81
CA VAL A 271 22.14 -4.67 18.90
C VAL A 271 21.11 -5.80 19.00
N GLY A 272 20.41 -5.89 20.14
CA GLY A 272 19.29 -6.80 20.38
C GLY A 272 18.02 -6.44 19.61
N ASP A 273 17.94 -5.22 19.07
CA ASP A 273 16.83 -4.84 18.20
C ASP A 273 16.97 -5.46 16.80
N PRO A 274 15.95 -6.15 16.27
CA PRO A 274 16.00 -6.71 14.92
C PRO A 274 16.25 -5.65 13.84
N GLY A 275 15.78 -4.42 14.03
CA GLY A 275 16.02 -3.28 13.14
C GLY A 275 17.50 -2.96 12.98
N TYR A 276 18.31 -3.17 14.01
CA TYR A 276 19.76 -2.99 13.89
C TYR A 276 20.35 -3.87 12.79
N HIS A 277 19.88 -5.12 12.70
CA HIS A 277 20.31 -6.10 11.69
C HIS A 277 19.54 -5.99 10.36
N LEU A 278 18.33 -5.41 10.36
CA LEU A 278 17.54 -5.21 9.15
C LEU A 278 17.87 -3.92 8.40
N ILE A 279 18.07 -2.81 9.08
CA ILE A 279 18.17 -1.48 8.44
C ILE A 279 19.37 -0.65 8.87
N ALA A 280 20.08 -1.01 9.94
CA ALA A 280 21.19 -0.22 10.48
C ALA A 280 22.56 -0.94 10.41
N GLY A 281 23.42 -0.70 11.39
CA GLY A 281 24.83 -1.11 11.39
C GLY A 281 25.06 -2.63 11.26
N GLY A 282 24.15 -3.44 11.80
CA GLY A 282 24.24 -4.90 11.76
C GLY A 282 23.91 -5.53 10.40
N ARG A 283 23.39 -4.74 9.45
CA ARG A 283 22.86 -5.21 8.16
C ARG A 283 23.88 -5.95 7.31
N ARG A 284 25.12 -5.46 7.19
CA ARG A 284 26.14 -6.11 6.36
C ARG A 284 26.58 -7.47 6.90
N ALA A 285 26.68 -7.61 8.22
CA ALA A 285 27.03 -8.87 8.85
C ALA A 285 25.91 -9.90 8.64
N PHE A 286 24.66 -9.47 8.80
CA PHE A 286 23.50 -10.32 8.57
C PHE A 286 23.38 -10.78 7.12
N GLU A 287 23.60 -9.87 6.15
CA GLU A 287 23.60 -10.20 4.72
C GLU A 287 24.61 -11.30 4.36
N ARG A 288 25.81 -11.28 4.96
CA ARG A 288 26.82 -12.32 4.74
C ARG A 288 26.38 -13.66 5.30
N ASN A 289 25.79 -13.67 6.50
CA ASN A 289 25.32 -14.89 7.16
C ASN A 289 24.25 -15.61 6.33
N ILE A 290 23.31 -14.85 5.74
CA ILE A 290 22.23 -15.43 4.96
C ILE A 290 22.56 -15.63 3.46
N GLY A 291 23.80 -15.34 3.03
CA GLY A 291 24.20 -15.46 1.63
C GLY A 291 23.49 -14.49 0.67
N PHE A 292 23.14 -13.30 1.15
CA PHE A 292 22.39 -12.31 0.38
C PHE A 292 23.17 -11.77 -0.83
N LYS A 293 22.59 -11.92 -2.02
CA LYS A 293 23.10 -11.38 -3.28
C LYS A 293 22.45 -10.02 -3.56
N ALA A 294 23.16 -8.94 -3.23
CA ALA A 294 22.67 -7.58 -3.44
C ALA A 294 22.42 -7.29 -4.93
N PRO A 295 21.25 -6.71 -5.29
CA PRO A 295 20.96 -6.29 -6.66
C PRO A 295 21.89 -5.16 -7.10
N TRP A 296 22.17 -5.04 -8.40
CA TRP A 296 23.15 -4.10 -8.94
C TRP A 296 22.88 -2.64 -8.53
N ARG A 297 21.60 -2.22 -8.48
CA ARG A 297 21.20 -0.88 -8.03
C ARG A 297 21.66 -0.58 -6.60
N LEU A 298 21.52 -1.57 -5.72
CA LEU A 298 21.94 -1.47 -4.32
C LEU A 298 23.47 -1.43 -4.19
N ARG A 299 24.19 -2.18 -5.05
CA ARG A 299 25.66 -2.15 -5.09
C ARG A 299 26.18 -0.76 -5.49
N ILE A 300 25.59 -0.15 -6.52
CA ILE A 300 25.98 1.20 -6.95
C ILE A 300 25.65 2.25 -5.88
N SER A 301 24.46 2.18 -5.28
CA SER A 301 24.09 3.08 -4.18
C SER A 301 25.08 2.98 -3.02
N ARG A 302 25.45 1.75 -2.61
CA ARG A 302 26.46 1.54 -1.56
C ARG A 302 27.83 2.08 -1.94
N PHE A 303 28.27 1.88 -3.18
CA PHE A 303 29.55 2.42 -3.66
C PHE A 303 29.59 3.95 -3.60
N LEU A 304 28.48 4.63 -3.92
CA LEU A 304 28.38 6.09 -3.85
C LEU A 304 28.39 6.62 -2.40
N ILE A 305 27.82 5.88 -1.45
CA ILE A 305 27.68 6.32 -0.05
C ILE A 305 28.88 5.91 0.83
N GLN A 306 29.49 4.76 0.55
CA GLN A 306 30.56 4.18 1.38
C GLN A 306 31.76 5.11 1.67
N PRO A 307 32.25 5.95 0.74
CA PRO A 307 33.37 6.85 1.03
C PRO A 307 32.94 8.12 1.83
N GLY A 308 31.65 8.27 2.15
CA GLY A 308 31.13 9.35 2.99
C GLY A 308 31.44 10.75 2.45
N ILE A 309 31.74 11.68 3.37
CA ILE A 309 32.07 13.07 3.03
C ILE A 309 33.31 13.16 2.15
N VAL A 310 34.31 12.28 2.37
CA VAL A 310 35.55 12.27 1.59
C VAL A 310 35.27 11.91 0.13
N GLY A 311 34.44 10.90 -0.13
CA GLY A 311 34.06 10.56 -1.49
C GLY A 311 33.17 11.60 -2.16
N TYR A 312 32.28 12.23 -1.41
CA TYR A 312 31.47 13.35 -1.90
C TYR A 312 32.34 14.54 -2.32
N ALA A 313 33.27 14.98 -1.45
CA ALA A 313 34.21 16.05 -1.76
C ALA A 313 35.15 15.67 -2.91
N GLY A 314 35.65 14.43 -2.93
CA GLY A 314 36.49 13.91 -4.01
C GLY A 314 35.76 13.88 -5.36
N ALA A 315 34.48 13.51 -5.40
CA ALA A 315 33.68 13.53 -6.62
C ALA A 315 33.47 14.95 -7.16
N ILE A 316 33.22 15.93 -6.28
CA ILE A 316 33.11 17.35 -6.65
C ILE A 316 34.43 17.85 -7.21
N LEU A 317 35.55 17.60 -6.51
CA LEU A 317 36.87 18.04 -6.95
C LEU A 317 37.26 17.41 -8.29
N LEU A 318 37.03 16.11 -8.46
CA LEU A 318 37.32 15.40 -9.70
C LEU A 318 36.51 15.97 -10.87
N LEU A 319 35.19 16.14 -10.66
CA LEU A 319 34.30 16.61 -11.72
C LEU A 319 34.54 18.10 -12.04
N GLY A 320 34.82 18.91 -11.02
CA GLY A 320 35.19 20.32 -11.17
C GLY A 320 36.52 20.47 -11.91
N LEU A 321 37.53 19.66 -11.57
CA LEU A 321 38.82 19.65 -12.27
C LEU A 321 38.66 19.18 -13.73
N LEU A 322 37.89 18.12 -13.98
CA LEU A 322 37.61 17.66 -15.34
C LEU A 322 36.91 18.74 -16.17
N ALA A 323 35.93 19.45 -15.60
CA ALA A 323 35.25 20.54 -16.27
C ALA A 323 36.19 21.74 -16.54
N ALA A 324 37.05 22.10 -15.58
CA ALA A 324 38.03 23.18 -15.75
C ALA A 324 39.12 22.84 -16.78
N VAL A 325 39.57 21.59 -16.84
CA VAL A 325 40.53 21.11 -17.85
C VAL A 325 39.88 21.01 -19.23
N ALA A 326 38.64 20.53 -19.30
CA ALA A 326 37.89 20.44 -20.56
C ALA A 326 37.62 21.83 -21.15
N SER A 327 37.29 22.82 -20.33
CA SER A 327 37.13 24.20 -20.79
C SER A 327 38.45 24.82 -21.24
N ALA A 328 39.56 24.55 -20.52
CA ALA A 328 40.89 25.00 -20.95
C ALA A 328 41.34 24.38 -22.28
N ALA A 329 40.94 23.12 -22.55
CA ALA A 329 41.26 22.45 -23.81
C ALA A 329 40.64 23.14 -25.03
N LEU A 330 39.52 23.86 -24.88
CA LEU A 330 38.91 24.65 -25.95
C LEU A 330 39.75 25.86 -26.38
N PHE A 331 40.67 26.31 -25.53
CA PHE A 331 41.56 27.45 -25.79
C PHE A 331 43.01 27.03 -26.06
N ARG A 332 43.26 25.73 -26.29
CA ARG A 332 44.61 25.17 -26.43
C ARG A 332 45.41 25.80 -27.58
N ASP A 333 44.76 26.10 -28.70
CA ASP A 333 45.43 26.66 -29.88
C ASP A 333 45.59 28.19 -29.79
N ALA A 334 44.92 28.83 -28.82
CA ALA A 334 44.90 30.29 -28.65
C ALA A 334 45.83 30.80 -27.53
N ALA A 335 46.31 29.92 -26.65
CA ALA A 335 47.07 30.32 -25.46
C ALA A 335 48.21 29.36 -25.12
N GLY A 336 49.33 29.91 -24.63
CA GLY A 336 50.45 29.12 -24.12
C GLY A 336 50.11 28.36 -22.84
N LEU A 337 50.87 27.30 -22.54
CA LEU A 337 50.60 26.37 -21.44
C LEU A 337 50.49 27.06 -20.06
N GLY A 338 51.29 28.11 -19.80
CA GLY A 338 51.20 28.89 -18.56
C GLY A 338 49.87 29.64 -18.37
N TRP A 339 49.31 30.20 -19.46
CA TRP A 339 48.01 30.88 -19.43
C TRP A 339 46.86 29.89 -19.23
N LEU A 340 46.97 28.68 -19.78
CA LEU A 340 45.99 27.61 -19.56
C LEU A 340 45.99 27.15 -18.09
N ILE A 341 47.15 27.07 -17.43
CA ILE A 341 47.21 26.73 -15.99
C ILE A 341 46.51 27.81 -15.16
N ILE A 342 46.79 29.09 -15.42
CA ILE A 342 46.13 30.21 -14.72
C ILE A 342 44.62 30.16 -14.93
N PHE A 343 44.17 29.89 -16.17
CA PHE A 343 42.75 29.75 -16.47
C PHE A 343 42.10 28.60 -15.69
N VAL A 344 42.72 27.42 -15.63
CA VAL A 344 42.20 26.29 -14.84
C VAL A 344 42.07 26.65 -13.38
N VAL A 345 43.07 27.33 -12.79
CA VAL A 345 43.05 27.75 -11.38
C VAL A 345 41.89 28.72 -11.12
N LEU A 346 41.66 29.69 -12.01
CA LEU A 346 40.57 30.66 -11.88
C LEU A 346 39.19 30.06 -12.19
N ALA A 347 39.11 29.10 -13.10
CA ALA A 347 37.87 28.43 -13.47
C ALA A 347 37.44 27.37 -12.45
N LEU A 348 38.37 26.84 -11.65
CA LEU A 348 38.11 25.75 -10.72
C LEU A 348 36.98 26.04 -9.70
N PRO A 349 36.90 27.22 -9.03
CA PRO A 349 35.80 27.50 -8.10
C PRO A 349 34.42 27.47 -8.77
N VAL A 350 34.29 28.08 -9.95
CA VAL A 350 33.04 28.09 -10.73
C VAL A 350 32.69 26.68 -11.22
N ALA A 351 33.68 25.93 -11.69
CA ALA A 351 33.50 24.54 -12.08
C ALA A 351 33.10 23.64 -10.91
N CYS A 352 33.63 23.90 -9.71
CA CYS A 352 33.25 23.21 -8.48
C CYS A 352 31.80 23.52 -8.07
N GLU A 353 31.30 24.74 -8.24
CA GLU A 353 29.87 25.03 -8.00
C GLU A 353 28.95 24.24 -8.94
N ALA A 354 29.27 24.21 -10.23
CA ALA A 354 28.54 23.39 -11.20
C ALA A 354 28.61 21.90 -10.88
N ALA A 355 29.78 21.42 -10.44
CA ALA A 355 29.97 20.05 -10.00
C ALA A 355 29.17 19.73 -8.74
N CYS A 356 29.14 20.63 -7.75
CA CYS A 356 28.28 20.53 -6.56
C CYS A 356 26.81 20.36 -6.95
N ALA A 357 26.30 21.19 -7.87
CA ALA A 357 24.92 21.09 -8.33
C ALA A 357 24.63 19.75 -9.01
N LEU A 358 25.53 19.25 -9.86
CA LEU A 358 25.36 17.98 -10.55
C LEU A 358 25.42 16.79 -9.57
N VAL A 359 26.41 16.78 -8.68
CA VAL A 359 26.56 15.74 -7.65
C VAL A 359 25.35 15.72 -6.73
N ASN A 360 24.90 16.88 -6.23
CA ASN A 360 23.70 16.98 -5.40
C ASN A 360 22.45 16.48 -6.13
N ARG A 361 22.28 16.82 -7.41
CA ARG A 361 21.16 16.31 -8.21
C ARG A 361 21.23 14.79 -8.38
N LEU A 362 22.41 14.23 -8.64
CA LEU A 362 22.61 12.79 -8.78
C LEU A 362 22.35 12.05 -7.46
N VAL A 363 22.84 12.61 -6.35
CA VAL A 363 22.63 12.09 -5.00
C VAL A 363 21.16 12.11 -4.66
N ASN A 364 20.47 13.24 -4.80
CA ASN A 364 19.04 13.36 -4.48
C ASN A 364 18.16 12.49 -5.38
N TRP A 365 18.56 12.25 -6.64
CA TRP A 365 17.82 11.36 -7.52
C TRP A 365 17.97 9.88 -7.14
N ARG A 366 19.13 9.47 -6.60
CA ARG A 366 19.42 8.06 -6.27
C ARG A 366 19.21 7.70 -4.81
N LEU A 367 19.45 8.62 -3.90
CA LEU A 367 19.23 8.47 -2.46
C LEU A 367 17.87 9.08 -2.14
N GLY A 368 16.85 8.22 -2.10
CA GLY A 368 15.55 8.63 -1.58
C GLY A 368 15.62 8.96 -0.10
N ALA A 369 14.71 9.81 0.38
CA ALA A 369 14.56 10.04 1.81
C ALA A 369 14.21 8.71 2.50
N SER A 370 15.04 8.27 3.44
CA SER A 370 14.70 7.14 4.30
C SER A 370 14.06 7.69 5.57
N PRO A 371 12.83 7.27 5.91
CA PRO A 371 12.25 7.67 7.17
C PRO A 371 13.09 7.13 8.32
N LEU A 372 13.22 7.92 9.38
CA LEU A 372 13.86 7.49 10.61
C LEU A 372 12.90 6.55 11.36
N ALA A 373 13.46 5.54 12.00
CA ALA A 373 12.69 4.64 12.85
C ALA A 373 12.08 5.44 14.03
N GLY A 374 10.81 5.20 14.30
CA GLY A 374 10.01 5.92 15.28
C GLY A 374 9.00 5.02 15.99
N LEU A 375 8.55 5.49 17.15
CA LEU A 375 7.52 4.85 17.97
C LEU A 375 6.14 5.40 17.60
N ALA A 376 5.10 4.59 17.76
CA ALA A 376 3.73 4.99 17.41
C ALA A 376 3.20 6.10 18.33
N LEU A 377 3.46 5.98 19.64
CA LEU A 377 3.09 6.95 20.68
C LEU A 377 1.66 7.53 20.51
N ASN A 378 0.71 6.67 20.15
CA ASN A 378 -0.67 7.08 19.82
C ASN A 378 -1.39 7.75 20.99
N SER A 379 -1.01 7.42 22.23
CA SER A 379 -1.56 7.97 23.47
C SER A 379 -0.72 9.10 24.05
N GLY A 380 0.25 9.62 23.30
CA GLY A 380 1.18 10.64 23.77
C GLY A 380 2.50 10.09 24.32
N VAL A 381 3.41 11.00 24.69
CA VAL A 381 4.74 10.64 25.23
C VAL A 381 4.63 10.26 26.71
N PRO A 382 4.94 9.01 27.10
CA PRO A 382 4.89 8.59 28.50
C PRO A 382 6.06 9.18 29.31
N SER A 383 5.89 9.26 30.63
CA SER A 383 6.90 9.82 31.54
C SER A 383 8.25 9.10 31.52
N SER A 384 8.28 7.80 31.16
CA SER A 384 9.50 7.03 30.95
C SER A 384 10.32 7.51 29.74
N LEU A 385 9.66 8.14 28.75
CA LEU A 385 10.25 8.69 27.53
C LEU A 385 10.19 10.22 27.49
N ARG A 386 10.22 10.87 28.66
CA ARG A 386 10.14 12.32 28.79
C ARG A 386 11.14 13.00 27.85
N THR A 387 10.61 13.79 26.93
CA THR A 387 11.38 14.33 25.81
C THR A 387 11.42 15.85 25.87
N MET A 388 12.61 16.43 25.66
CA MET A 388 12.79 17.87 25.52
C MET A 388 13.14 18.22 24.08
N VAL A 389 12.27 18.97 23.41
CA VAL A 389 12.50 19.50 22.07
C VAL A 389 13.20 20.85 22.18
N VAL A 390 14.47 20.89 21.78
CA VAL A 390 15.27 22.11 21.80
C VAL A 390 15.31 22.71 20.40
N VAL A 391 14.77 23.92 20.23
CA VAL A 391 14.79 24.65 18.96
C VAL A 391 15.93 25.67 19.01
N PRO A 392 17.02 25.48 18.24
CA PRO A 392 18.10 26.45 18.17
C PRO A 392 17.66 27.68 17.35
N VAL A 393 17.93 28.87 17.88
CA VAL A 393 17.54 30.14 17.24
C VAL A 393 18.66 31.17 17.35
N LEU A 394 18.80 32.01 16.32
CA LEU A 394 19.64 33.20 16.36
C LEU A 394 18.74 34.42 16.54
N LEU A 395 18.97 35.19 17.59
CA LEU A 395 18.20 36.40 17.90
C LEU A 395 18.86 37.61 17.22
N GLY A 396 18.08 38.30 16.37
CA GLY A 396 18.48 39.55 15.72
C GLY A 396 17.92 40.76 16.45
N ASP A 397 16.61 40.81 16.67
CA ASP A 397 15.89 41.94 17.28
C ASP A 397 14.85 41.47 18.34
N GLY A 398 14.34 42.39 19.16
CA GLY A 398 13.34 42.12 20.19
C GLY A 398 11.99 41.64 19.65
N ASN A 399 11.65 41.97 18.39
CA ASN A 399 10.45 41.46 17.72
C ASN A 399 10.55 39.96 17.38
N ASP A 400 11.75 39.44 17.11
CA ASP A 400 11.99 38.03 16.80
C ASP A 400 11.57 37.12 17.96
N ILE A 401 11.72 37.59 19.19
CA ILE A 401 11.36 36.83 20.40
C ILE A 401 9.86 36.55 20.42
N ARG A 402 9.03 37.53 20.05
CA ARG A 402 7.57 37.37 20.05
C ARG A 402 7.13 36.36 18.99
N GLU A 403 7.69 36.45 17.78
CA GLU A 403 7.40 35.50 16.70
C GLU A 403 7.86 34.08 17.04
N LEU A 404 9.03 33.94 17.68
CA LEU A 404 9.55 32.63 18.11
C LEU A 404 8.70 31.99 19.21
N VAL A 405 8.18 32.79 20.15
CA VAL A 405 7.25 32.30 21.18
C VAL A 405 5.93 31.85 20.56
N GLU A 406 5.37 32.63 19.63
CA GLU A 406 4.14 32.26 18.93
C GLU A 406 4.30 30.97 18.12
N ARG A 407 5.41 30.82 17.37
CA ARG A 407 5.72 29.57 16.66
C ARG A 407 5.85 28.39 17.62
N LEU A 408 6.48 28.59 18.77
CA LEU A 408 6.67 27.53 19.74
C LEU A 408 5.35 27.15 20.42
N GLU A 409 4.44 28.10 20.64
CA GLU A 409 3.08 27.83 21.08
C GLU A 409 2.30 27.02 20.04
N VAL A 410 2.39 27.39 18.76
CA VAL A 410 1.79 26.60 17.66
C VAL A 410 2.36 25.18 17.65
N HIS A 411 3.67 25.01 17.77
CA HIS A 411 4.30 23.69 17.83
C HIS A 411 3.85 22.88 19.05
N TYR A 412 3.71 23.52 20.21
CA TYR A 412 3.21 22.87 21.42
C TYR A 412 1.76 22.42 21.27
N LEU A 413 0.89 23.27 20.72
CA LEU A 413 -0.53 22.95 20.50
C LEU A 413 -0.76 21.93 19.38
N ALA A 414 0.11 21.90 18.38
CA ALA A 414 0.06 20.93 17.29
C ALA A 414 0.69 19.57 17.64
N SER A 415 1.43 19.49 18.75
CA SER A 415 2.06 18.24 19.21
C SER A 415 1.08 17.40 20.03
N GLY A 416 1.28 16.08 20.03
CA GLY A 416 0.48 15.14 20.81
C GLY A 416 0.61 15.33 22.32
N GLU A 417 -0.32 14.74 23.07
CA GLU A 417 -0.35 14.79 24.53
C GLU A 417 0.88 14.11 25.18
N GLY A 418 1.12 14.32 26.48
CA GLY A 418 2.17 13.65 27.25
C GLY A 418 3.33 14.54 27.73
N ASP A 419 4.43 13.91 28.15
CA ASP A 419 5.59 14.55 28.80
C ASP A 419 6.62 15.12 27.80
N LEU A 420 6.12 16.02 26.94
CA LEU A 420 6.92 16.81 26.00
C LEU A 420 7.19 18.21 26.54
N THR A 421 8.46 18.61 26.57
CA THR A 421 8.87 19.97 26.96
C THR A 421 9.56 20.65 25.80
N PHE A 422 9.18 21.88 25.45
CA PHE A 422 9.87 22.67 24.44
C PHE A 422 10.86 23.64 25.12
N ALA A 423 11.99 23.89 24.47
CA ALA A 423 12.97 24.86 24.91
C ALA A 423 13.56 25.61 23.71
N LEU A 424 13.74 26.92 23.85
CA LEU A 424 14.53 27.73 22.92
C LEU A 424 15.99 27.72 23.37
N LEU A 425 16.90 27.42 22.46
CA LEU A 425 18.33 27.62 22.66
C LEU A 425 18.75 28.80 21.78
N SER A 426 18.86 29.98 22.38
CA SER A 426 19.21 31.19 21.65
C SER A 426 20.71 31.50 21.69
N ASP A 427 21.20 32.06 20.60
CA ASP A 427 22.46 32.81 20.52
C ASP A 427 22.21 34.15 19.79
N PHE A 428 23.06 35.16 20.01
CA PHE A 428 22.87 36.50 19.45
C PHE A 428 23.70 36.71 18.18
N PHE A 429 23.17 37.46 17.21
CA PHE A 429 23.91 37.84 16.01
C PHE A 429 25.06 38.81 16.37
N GLY A 430 26.28 38.29 16.52
CA GLY A 430 27.53 39.05 16.49
C GLY A 430 27.70 40.19 17.50
N ARG A 431 28.34 39.91 18.64
CA ARG A 431 29.50 40.68 19.13
C ARG A 431 30.15 39.96 20.30
N ALA A 432 31.49 39.90 20.29
CA ALA A 432 32.27 39.78 21.51
C ALA A 432 31.98 40.99 22.40
N LEU A 433 30.86 40.97 23.12
CA LEU A 433 30.72 41.74 24.34
C LEU A 433 31.67 41.08 25.34
N GLY A 434 32.63 41.88 25.82
CA GLY A 434 33.72 41.44 26.68
C GLY A 434 33.24 40.58 27.83
N ALA A 435 34.13 39.69 28.27
CA ALA A 435 33.99 38.73 29.34
C ALA A 435 33.12 39.20 30.54
N SER A 436 31.80 39.06 30.41
CA SER A 436 30.82 39.13 31.50
C SER A 436 29.45 38.81 30.89
N ALA A 437 28.85 37.69 31.31
CA ALA A 437 27.48 37.28 30.98
C ALA A 437 27.23 36.68 29.57
N ARG A 438 27.88 35.54 29.26
CA ARG A 438 27.26 34.53 28.37
C ARG A 438 26.03 33.93 29.07
N ARG A 439 24.90 34.63 29.11
CA ARG A 439 23.65 34.08 29.66
C ARG A 439 22.98 33.22 28.61
N ARG A 440 23.07 31.91 28.77
CA ARG A 440 22.22 30.95 28.05
C ARG A 440 20.81 31.04 28.63
N CYS A 441 19.84 31.40 27.81
CA CYS A 441 18.45 31.52 28.23
C CYS A 441 17.69 30.25 27.85
N ILE A 442 17.05 29.61 28.82
CA ILE A 442 16.13 28.48 28.57
C ILE A 442 14.73 28.96 28.96
N ILE A 443 13.83 29.03 27.98
CA ILE A 443 12.41 29.33 28.19
C ILE A 443 11.68 27.98 28.18
N LYS A 444 11.01 27.63 29.29
CA LYS A 444 10.24 26.38 29.42
C LYS A 444 8.74 26.67 29.56
N PRO A 445 7.86 25.93 28.87
CA PRO A 445 6.45 25.91 29.19
C PRO A 445 6.22 25.12 30.48
N ARG A 446 5.29 25.55 31.34
CA ARG A 446 4.83 24.71 32.46
C ARG A 446 4.03 23.50 31.92
N PRO A 447 4.19 22.30 32.51
CA PRO A 447 3.34 21.16 32.15
C PRO A 447 1.87 21.45 32.48
N ARG A 448 0.95 21.02 31.62
CA ARG A 448 -0.51 21.06 31.88
C ARG A 448 -0.86 20.10 33.02
N GLY A 449 -0.75 20.57 34.26
CA GLY A 449 -1.46 19.98 35.39
C GLY A 449 -2.94 20.34 35.31
N ASN A 450 -3.80 19.40 35.68
CA ASN A 450 -5.27 19.43 35.62
C ASN A 450 -5.91 20.70 36.26
N ARG A 451 -5.88 21.84 35.57
CA ARG A 451 -6.52 23.11 35.98
C ARG A 451 -7.11 23.82 34.76
N PRO A 452 -8.21 24.57 34.92
CA PRO A 452 -8.94 25.18 33.81
C PRO A 452 -8.08 26.24 33.12
N ALA A 453 -8.39 26.46 31.84
CA ALA A 453 -7.61 27.24 30.89
C ALA A 453 -7.48 28.72 31.27
N GLU A 454 -6.50 29.07 32.11
CA GLU A 454 -6.04 30.45 32.26
C GLU A 454 -4.50 30.52 32.30
N SER A 455 -3.95 31.18 31.28
CA SER A 455 -2.55 31.60 31.08
C SER A 455 -1.46 30.51 31.02
N THR A 456 -0.89 30.33 29.83
CA THR A 456 0.34 29.57 29.60
C THR A 456 1.53 30.34 30.19
N ALA A 457 1.90 30.05 31.44
CA ALA A 457 3.02 30.72 32.10
C ALA A 457 4.38 30.09 31.72
N TRP A 458 5.27 30.90 31.14
CA TRP A 458 6.63 30.52 30.76
C TRP A 458 7.63 30.82 31.90
N SER A 459 8.48 29.86 32.26
CA SER A 459 9.50 30.07 33.28
C SER A 459 10.85 30.45 32.67
N TRP A 460 11.47 31.49 33.22
CA TRP A 460 12.80 31.97 32.86
C TRP A 460 13.87 31.38 33.78
N SER A 461 14.88 30.71 33.21
CA SER A 461 16.09 30.38 33.96
C SER A 461 17.32 30.87 33.21
N GLY A 462 17.99 31.88 33.76
CA GLY A 462 19.33 32.29 33.36
C GLY A 462 20.37 31.67 34.30
N ARG A 463 21.48 31.20 33.76
CA ARG A 463 22.71 30.95 34.52
C ARG A 463 23.68 32.10 34.34
#